data_AF-A0A1T5MTS9-F1
#
_entry.id   AF-A0A1T5MTS9-F1
#
_cell.length_a   1.000
_cell.length_b   1.000
_cell.length_c   1.000
_cell.angle_alpha   90.00
_cell.angle_beta   90.00
_cell.angle_gamma   90.00
#
_symmetry.space_group_name_H-M   'P 1'
#
loop_
_entity.id
_entity.type
_entity.pdbx_description
1 polymer ?
#
loop_
_entity_poly.entity_id
_entity_poly.type
_entity_poly.pdbx_seq_one_letter_code
_entity_poly.pdbx_strand_id
1 'polypeptide(L)'
;MKRSVYLKHYYTIKNLIKKLGTDGADDYLRGNLSRFSKQVSTARKNICSIKKSILMQNNSAEKGRLEYDLNEAINVLNDLLEKLKTADEMYLCYINYIRKKSS
;
A
#
# COMPACT_ATOMS: atom_id res chain seq x y z
N MET A 1 -18.45 1.01 -4.63
CA MET A 1 -17.54 1.94 -3.92
C MET A 1 -18.36 2.98 -3.17
N LYS A 2 -18.00 3.32 -1.92
CA LYS A 2 -18.70 4.36 -1.14
C LYS A 2 -18.58 5.73 -1.83
N ARG A 3 -19.66 6.51 -1.83
CA ARG A 3 -19.73 7.82 -2.51
C ARG A 3 -18.68 8.81 -1.98
N SER A 4 -18.37 8.76 -0.69
CA SER A 4 -17.34 9.59 -0.04
C SER A 4 -15.93 9.31 -0.57
N VAL A 5 -15.57 8.02 -0.74
CA VAL A 5 -14.27 7.59 -1.29
C VAL A 5 -14.14 8.01 -2.75
N TYR A 6 -15.21 7.87 -3.55
CA TYR A 6 -15.21 8.35 -4.93
C TYR A 6 -14.92 9.85 -5.02
N LEU A 7 -15.65 10.67 -4.26
CA LEU A 7 -15.47 12.13 -4.28
C LEU A 7 -14.06 12.54 -3.83
N LYS A 8 -13.49 11.84 -2.84
CA LYS A 8 -12.13 12.07 -2.34
C LYS A 8 -11.09 11.92 -3.45
N HIS A 9 -11.22 10.91 -4.32
CA HIS A 9 -10.22 10.61 -5.35
C HIS A 9 -10.56 11.14 -6.75
N TYR A 10 -11.81 11.54 -6.99
CA TYR A 10 -12.32 11.95 -8.30
C TYR A 10 -11.45 13.02 -8.98
N TYR A 11 -11.16 14.13 -8.28
CA TYR A 11 -10.37 15.22 -8.84
C TYR A 11 -8.93 14.80 -9.14
N THR A 12 -8.34 13.98 -8.27
CA THR A 12 -7.01 13.42 -8.49
C THR A 12 -6.98 12.56 -9.76
N ILE A 13 -7.95 11.67 -9.92
CA ILE A 13 -8.07 10.82 -11.12
C ILE A 13 -8.31 11.65 -12.38
N LYS A 14 -9.23 12.61 -12.34
CA LYS A 14 -9.50 13.51 -13.46
C LYS A 14 -8.24 14.26 -13.89
N ASN A 15 -7.48 14.78 -12.93
CA ASN A 15 -6.23 15.49 -13.21
C ASN A 15 -5.13 14.53 -13.72
N LEU A 16 -5.06 13.31 -13.20
CA LEU A 16 -4.12 12.29 -13.64
C LEU A 16 -4.36 11.95 -15.13
N ILE A 17 -5.61 11.66 -15.49
CA ILE A 17 -6.01 11.37 -16.89
C ILE A 17 -5.73 12.58 -17.79
N LYS A 18 -6.02 13.80 -17.33
CA LYS A 18 -5.72 15.02 -18.09
C LYS A 18 -4.22 15.16 -18.40
N LYS A 19 -3.36 14.74 -17.48
CA LYS A 19 -1.90 14.87 -17.60
C LYS A 19 -1.26 13.73 -18.40
N LEU A 20 -1.73 12.49 -18.20
CA LEU A 20 -1.06 11.29 -18.70
C LEU A 20 -1.85 10.56 -19.81
N GLY A 21 -3.07 10.98 -20.10
CA GLY A 21 -4.02 10.18 -20.87
C GLY A 21 -4.62 9.05 -20.03
N THR A 22 -5.60 8.34 -20.60
CA THR A 22 -6.28 7.22 -19.95
C THR A 22 -5.31 6.08 -19.67
N ASP A 23 -4.57 5.63 -20.69
CA ASP A 23 -3.66 4.48 -20.58
C ASP A 23 -2.49 4.78 -19.64
N GLY A 24 -1.90 5.98 -19.76
CA GLY A 24 -0.83 6.41 -18.85
C GLY A 24 -1.30 6.57 -17.40
N ALA A 25 -2.57 6.95 -17.18
CA ALA A 25 -3.17 6.95 -15.85
C ALA A 25 -3.40 5.51 -15.31
N ASP A 26 -3.84 4.57 -16.15
CA ASP A 26 -4.00 3.16 -15.79
C ASP A 26 -2.65 2.55 -15.35
N ASP A 27 -1.63 2.69 -16.20
CA ASP A 27 -0.28 2.16 -15.96
C ASP A 27 0.32 2.72 -14.67
N TYR A 28 0.17 4.04 -14.44
CA TYR A 28 0.63 4.68 -13.21
C TYR A 28 -0.04 4.09 -11.96
N LEU A 29 -1.36 3.93 -11.97
CA LEU A 29 -2.12 3.42 -10.83
C LEU A 29 -1.81 1.95 -10.56
N ARG A 30 -1.75 1.12 -11.60
CA ARG A 30 -1.32 -0.29 -11.50
C ARG A 30 0.12 -0.42 -11.01
N GLY A 31 1.01 0.47 -11.46
CA GLY A 31 2.39 0.55 -10.99
C GLY A 31 2.47 0.82 -9.50
N ASN A 32 1.68 1.76 -8.98
CA ASN A 32 1.60 2.02 -7.54
C ASN A 32 1.06 0.85 -6.75
N LEU A 33 -0.01 0.19 -7.22
CA LEU A 33 -0.54 -1.02 -6.61
C LEU A 33 0.54 -2.11 -6.51
N SER A 34 1.18 -2.44 -7.63
CA SER A 34 2.25 -3.44 -7.69
C SER A 34 3.41 -3.10 -6.74
N ARG A 35 3.84 -1.83 -6.74
CA ARG A 35 4.91 -1.35 -5.84
C ARG A 35 4.55 -1.55 -4.37
N PHE A 36 3.38 -1.09 -3.93
CA PHE A 36 3.00 -1.20 -2.53
C PHE A 36 2.73 -2.65 -2.12
N SER A 37 2.12 -3.48 -2.98
CA SER A 37 1.95 -4.91 -2.73
C SER A 37 3.29 -5.62 -2.52
N LYS A 38 4.31 -5.29 -3.33
CA LYS A 38 5.66 -5.85 -3.18
C LYS A 38 6.29 -5.41 -1.86
N GLN A 39 6.17 -4.13 -1.50
CA GLN A 39 6.70 -3.60 -0.24
C GLN A 39 6.03 -4.26 0.97
N VAL A 40 4.70 -4.44 0.97
CA VAL A 40 3.95 -5.16 2.02
C VAL A 40 4.45 -6.61 2.14
N SER A 41 4.66 -7.30 1.02
CA SER A 41 5.19 -8.67 1.02
C SER A 41 6.57 -8.75 1.67
N THR A 42 7.48 -7.84 1.31
CA THR A 42 8.81 -7.75 1.90
C THR A 42 8.75 -7.44 3.40
N ALA A 43 7.94 -6.48 3.81
CA ALA A 43 7.79 -6.13 5.22
C ALA A 43 7.27 -7.32 6.06
N ARG A 44 6.29 -8.06 5.56
CA ARG A 44 5.79 -9.28 6.22
C ARG A 44 6.89 -10.35 6.35
N LYS A 45 7.69 -10.56 5.31
CA LYS A 45 8.83 -11.48 5.37
C LYS A 45 9.84 -11.05 6.42
N ASN A 46 10.16 -9.76 6.49
CA ASN A 46 11.07 -9.22 7.51
C ASN A 46 10.55 -9.46 8.93
N ILE A 47 9.28 -9.15 9.19
CA ILE A 47 8.62 -9.42 10.48
C ILE A 47 8.71 -10.91 10.85
N CYS A 48 8.44 -11.81 9.91
CA CYS A 48 8.59 -13.25 10.15
C CYS A 48 10.03 -13.64 10.48
N SER A 49 11.02 -13.02 9.84
CA SER A 49 12.43 -13.25 10.14
C SER A 49 12.79 -12.80 11.55
N ILE A 50 12.40 -11.57 11.94
CA ILE A 50 12.68 -11.04 13.28
C ILE A 50 12.02 -11.91 14.36
N LYS A 51 10.76 -12.32 14.16
CA LYS A 51 10.06 -13.23 15.07
C LYS A 51 10.81 -14.56 15.25
N LYS A 52 11.34 -15.13 14.17
CA LYS A 52 12.18 -16.34 14.26
C LYS A 52 13.46 -16.09 15.04
N SER A 53 14.14 -14.98 14.79
CA SER A 53 15.34 -14.60 15.53
C SER A 53 15.08 -14.46 17.03
N ILE A 54 13.98 -13.81 17.43
CA ILE A 54 13.58 -13.70 18.85
C ILE A 54 13.46 -15.07 19.52
N LEU A 55 12.85 -16.05 18.84
CA LEU A 55 12.67 -17.40 19.38
C LEU A 55 13.99 -18.16 19.59
N MET A 56 15.06 -17.75 18.89
CA MET A 56 16.37 -18.40 18.98
C MET A 56 17.33 -17.71 19.97
N GLN A 57 16.92 -16.59 20.59
CA GLN A 57 17.78 -15.84 21.50
C GLN A 57 17.60 -16.25 22.96
N ASN A 58 18.71 -16.62 23.60
CA ASN A 58 18.78 -16.88 25.04
C ASN A 58 19.26 -15.66 25.84
N ASN A 59 19.78 -14.63 25.17
CA ASN A 59 20.22 -13.39 25.79
C ASN A 59 19.05 -12.39 25.87
N SER A 60 18.70 -11.94 27.09
CA SER A 60 17.54 -11.06 27.29
C SER A 60 17.71 -9.67 26.68
N ALA A 61 18.94 -9.14 26.65
CA ALA A 61 19.21 -7.82 26.06
C ALA A 61 19.04 -7.87 24.54
N GLU A 62 19.59 -8.90 23.90
CA GLU A 62 19.44 -9.10 22.46
C GLU A 62 17.99 -9.39 22.08
N LYS A 63 17.26 -10.15 22.92
CA LYS A 63 15.83 -10.34 22.76
C LYS A 63 15.05 -9.02 22.82
N GLY A 64 15.37 -8.17 23.79
CA GLY A 64 14.75 -6.85 23.91
C GLY A 64 15.01 -5.94 22.70
N ARG A 65 16.23 -5.97 22.15
CA ARG A 65 16.56 -5.25 20.91
C ARG A 65 15.73 -5.74 19.72
N LEU A 66 15.61 -7.06 19.55
CA LEU A 66 14.81 -7.63 18.46
C LEU A 66 13.31 -7.38 18.62
N GLU A 67 12.80 -7.32 19.86
CA GLU A 67 11.41 -6.92 20.13
C GLU A 67 11.15 -5.45 19.74
N TYR A 68 12.13 -4.57 19.96
CA TYR A 68 12.08 -3.19 19.47
C TYR A 68 12.06 -3.13 17.94
N ASP A 69 13.01 -3.81 17.28
CA ASP A 69 13.10 -3.88 15.81
C ASP A 69 11.81 -4.46 15.19
N LEU A 70 11.18 -5.44 15.87
CA LEU A 70 9.91 -6.01 15.47
C LEU A 70 8.79 -4.96 15.49
N ASN A 71 8.71 -4.14 16.54
CA ASN A 71 7.71 -3.09 16.65
C ASN A 71 7.87 -2.02 15.56
N GLU A 72 9.11 -1.62 15.27
CA GLU A 72 9.39 -0.71 14.16
C GLU A 72 8.95 -1.31 12.82
N ALA A 73 9.28 -2.58 12.57
CA ALA A 73 8.89 -3.27 11.34
C ALA A 73 7.36 -3.39 11.20
N ILE A 74 6.62 -3.58 12.30
CA ILE A 74 5.16 -3.60 12.32
C ILE A 74 4.60 -2.21 11.96
N ASN A 75 5.17 -1.13 12.50
CA ASN A 75 4.74 0.23 12.16
C ASN A 75 4.93 0.51 10.66
N VAL A 76 6.08 0.14 10.10
CA VAL A 76 6.33 0.25 8.66
C VAL A 76 5.32 -0.56 7.84
N LEU A 77 4.97 -1.78 8.28
CA LEU A 77 3.95 -2.58 7.62
C LEU A 77 2.57 -1.89 7.63
N ASN A 78 2.17 -1.31 8.75
CA ASN A 78 0.89 -0.62 8.88
C ASN A 78 0.81 0.59 7.93
N ASP A 79 1.87 1.39 7.83
CA ASP A 79 1.95 2.50 6.89
C ASP A 79 1.85 2.03 5.43
N LEU A 80 2.49 0.92 5.10
CA LEU A 80 2.42 0.33 3.77
C LEU A 80 1.02 -0.21 3.44
N LEU A 81 0.31 -0.77 4.41
CA LEU A 81 -1.06 -1.25 4.25
C LEU A 81 -2.02 -0.09 4.00
N GLU A 82 -1.89 1.03 4.71
CA GLU A 82 -2.68 2.24 4.48
C GLU A 82 -2.40 2.85 3.09
N LYS A 83 -1.14 2.88 2.67
CA LYS A 83 -0.76 3.33 1.30
C LYS A 83 -1.33 2.41 0.23
N LEU A 84 -1.25 1.09 0.41
CA LEU A 84 -1.81 0.11 -0.52
C LEU A 84 -3.33 0.26 -0.62
N LYS A 85 -4.02 0.42 0.51
CA LYS A 85 -5.47 0.67 0.54
C LYS A 85 -5.83 1.95 -0.20
N THR A 86 -5.09 3.04 0.03
CA THR A 86 -5.32 4.30 -0.70
C THR A 86 -5.11 4.13 -2.20
N ALA A 87 -4.08 3.38 -2.63
CA ALA A 87 -3.83 3.09 -4.03
C ALA A 87 -4.96 2.26 -4.66
N ASP A 88 -5.49 1.27 -3.93
CA ASP A 88 -6.64 0.47 -4.36
C ASP A 88 -7.92 1.31 -4.50
N GLU A 89 -8.21 2.15 -3.51
CA GLU A 89 -9.34 3.10 -3.54
C GLU A 89 -9.24 4.04 -4.76
N MET A 90 -8.04 4.55 -5.06
CA MET A 90 -7.80 5.38 -6.24
C MET A 90 -8.02 4.62 -7.55
N TYR A 91 -7.52 3.38 -7.64
CA TYR A 91 -7.68 2.55 -8.83
C TYR A 91 -9.15 2.20 -9.07
N LEU A 92 -9.89 1.82 -8.04
CA LEU A 92 -11.34 1.60 -8.13
C LEU A 92 -12.08 2.88 -8.54
N CYS A 93 -11.64 4.05 -8.07
CA CYS A 93 -12.19 5.32 -8.52
C CYS A 93 -11.94 5.57 -10.01
N TYR A 94 -10.74 5.26 -10.50
CA TYR A 94 -10.38 5.33 -11.91
C TYR A 94 -11.27 4.44 -12.77
N ILE A 95 -11.41 3.15 -12.43
CA ILE A 95 -12.27 2.22 -13.17
C ILE A 95 -13.72 2.72 -13.23
N ASN A 96 -14.25 3.24 -12.11
CA ASN A 96 -15.60 3.80 -12.08
C ASN A 96 -15.73 5.09 -12.91
N TYR A 97 -14.70 5.93 -12.93
CA TYR A 97 -14.67 7.15 -13.74
C TYR A 97 -14.74 6.84 -15.23
N ILE A 98 -13.92 5.89 -15.70
CA ILE A 98 -13.87 5.47 -17.10
C ILE A 98 -15.21 4.88 -17.52
N ARG A 99 -15.78 3.95 -16.74
CA ARG A 99 -17.09 3.33 -17.02
C ARG A 99 -18.20 4.36 -17.25
N LYS A 100 -18.24 5.40 -16.40
CA LYS A 100 -19.24 6.48 -16.51
C LYS A 100 -19.04 7.40 -17.71
N LYS A 101 -17.83 7.52 -18.23
CA LYS A 101 -17.53 8.33 -19.42
C LYS A 101 -17.85 7.60 -20.72
N SER A 102 -17.86 6.26 -20.68
CA SER A 102 -18.19 5.39 -21.80
C SER A 102 -19.68 5.00 -21.87
N SER A 103 -20.50 5.49 -20.94
CA SER A 103 -21.98 5.36 -20.95
C SER A 103 -22.59 6.64 -21.46
#